data_AF-A0A1G2Z213-F1
#
_entry.id   AF-A0A1G2Z213-F1
#
_cell.length_a   1.000
_cell.length_b   1.000
_cell.length_c   1.000
_cell.angle_alpha   90.00
_cell.angle_beta   90.00
_cell.angle_gamma   90.00
#
_symmetry.space_group_name_H-M   'P 1'
#
loop_
_entity.id
_entity.type
_entity.pdbx_description
1 polymer ?
#
loop_
_entity_poly.entity_id
_entity_poly.type
_entity_poly.pdbx_seq_one_letter_code
_entity_poly.pdbx_strand_id
1 'polypeptide(L)' 'MNARRYFERNATVIATLDREQVKKQIKNFRGRFPLDFTDDYLDATSLDRLRHILLGVMMTNKTRC' A
#
# COMPACT_ATOMS: atom_id res chain seq x y z
N MET A 1 7.89 -18.43 10.12
CA MET A 1 7.57 -18.77 8.71
C MET A 1 6.23 -18.19 8.20
N ASN A 2 5.62 -17.16 8.82
CA ASN A 2 4.30 -16.66 8.39
C ASN A 2 4.34 -15.31 7.64
N ALA A 3 5.40 -14.52 7.78
CA ALA A 3 5.50 -13.21 7.12
C ALA A 3 5.67 -13.32 5.59
N ARG A 4 6.38 -14.34 5.10
CA ARG A 4 6.71 -14.50 3.68
C ARG A 4 5.51 -14.93 2.83
N ARG A 5 4.73 -15.92 3.28
CA ARG A 5 3.47 -16.32 2.64
C ARG A 5 2.42 -15.21 2.66
N TYR A 6 2.37 -14.43 3.75
CA TYR A 6 1.50 -13.26 3.84
C TYR A 6 1.95 -12.18 2.86
N PHE A 7 3.25 -11.94 2.72
CA PHE A 7 3.82 -11.01 1.75
C PHE A 7 3.47 -11.40 0.31
N GLU A 8 3.74 -12.64 -0.09
CA GLU A 8 3.46 -13.14 -1.44
C GLU A 8 1.97 -12.99 -1.79
N ARG A 9 1.09 -13.38 -0.87
CA ARG A 9 -0.36 -13.27 -1.08
C ARG A 9 -0.83 -11.81 -1.19
N ASN A 10 -0.25 -10.89 -0.41
CA ASN A 10 -0.61 -9.47 -0.50
C ASN A 10 0.00 -8.79 -1.73
N ALA A 11 1.21 -9.16 -2.13
CA ALA A 11 1.87 -8.62 -3.34
C ALA A 11 1.07 -8.98 -4.60
N THR A 12 0.58 -10.22 -4.72
CA THR A 12 -0.28 -10.62 -5.84
C THR A 12 -1.61 -9.85 -5.85
N VAL A 13 -2.24 -9.67 -4.68
CA VAL A 13 -3.48 -8.90 -4.57
C VAL A 13 -3.25 -7.44 -4.97
N ILE A 14 -2.19 -6.80 -4.46
CA ILE A 14 -1.84 -5.40 -4.79
C ILE A 14 -1.55 -5.22 -6.28
N ALA A 15 -0.88 -6.19 -6.91
CA ALA A 15 -0.59 -6.17 -8.34
C ALA A 15 -1.87 -6.17 -9.21
N THR A 16 -2.95 -6.77 -8.71
CA THR A 16 -4.26 -6.78 -9.39
C THR A 16 -5.14 -5.57 -9.11
N LEU A 17 -4.74 -4.68 -8.19
CA LEU A 17 -5.57 -3.51 -7.83
C LEU A 17 -5.50 -2.41 -8.89
N ASP A 18 -6.66 -1.84 -9.21
CA ASP A 18 -6.80 -0.63 -10.01
C ASP A 18 -6.53 0.63 -9.18
N ARG A 19 -6.28 1.76 -9.85
CA ARG A 19 -5.91 3.03 -9.22
C ARG A 19 -6.85 3.43 -8.09
N GLU A 20 -8.16 3.41 -8.33
CA GLU A 20 -9.17 3.80 -7.34
C GLU A 20 -9.13 2.91 -6.10
N GLN A 21 -8.91 1.61 -6.28
CA GLN A 21 -8.79 0.66 -5.19
C GLN A 21 -7.53 0.93 -4.37
N VAL A 22 -6.40 1.21 -5.03
CA VAL A 22 -5.14 1.56 -4.36
C VAL A 22 -5.28 2.88 -3.60
N LYS A 23 -5.85 3.92 -4.21
CA LYS A 23 -6.14 5.21 -3.56
C LYS A 23 -6.99 5.02 -2.31
N LYS A 24 -8.05 4.21 -2.41
CA LYS A 24 -8.93 3.90 -1.26
C LYS A 24 -8.18 3.20 -0.14
N GLN A 25 -7.31 2.23 -0.46
CA GLN A 25 -6.50 1.53 0.56
C GLN A 25 -5.49 2.47 1.23
N ILE A 26 -4.82 3.33 0.46
CA ILE A 26 -3.88 4.31 0.98
C ILE A 26 -4.59 5.30 1.93
N LYS A 27 -5.72 5.90 1.50
CA LYS A 27 -6.46 6.87 2.33
C LYS A 27 -7.07 6.27 3.59
N ASN A 28 -7.50 5.01 3.53
CA ASN A 28 -8.09 4.32 4.68
C ASN A 28 -7.06 3.53 5.49
N PHE A 29 -5.77 3.70 5.22
CA PHE A 29 -4.73 2.97 5.90
C PHE A 29 -4.64 3.39 7.37
N ARG A 30 -4.99 2.47 8.27
CA ARG A 30 -4.85 2.64 9.73
C ARG A 30 -3.60 1.91 10.21
N GLY A 31 -2.45 2.57 10.10
CA GLY A 31 -1.17 2.03 10.56
C GLY A 31 -0.53 2.86 11.67
N ARG A 32 0.70 2.47 12.05
CA ARG A 32 1.51 3.10 13.09
C ARG A 32 1.84 4.57 12.79
N PHE A 33 1.81 4.98 11.52
CA PHE A 33 2.00 6.35 11.09
C PHE A 33 0.89 6.77 10.12
N PRO A 34 0.44 8.03 10.17
CA PRO A 34 -0.53 8.55 9.22
C PRO A 34 0.09 8.62 7.82
N LEU A 35 -0.68 8.22 6.81
CA LEU A 35 -0.34 8.49 5.41
C LEU A 35 -0.98 9.81 5.02
N ASP A 36 -0.18 10.87 4.99
CA ASP A 36 -0.63 12.20 4.58
C ASP A 36 -0.36 12.39 3.08
N PHE A 37 -1.18 11.73 2.25
CA PHE A 37 -1.15 11.90 0.79
C PHE A 37 -2.38 12.68 0.34
N THR A 38 -2.16 13.73 -0.45
CA THR A 38 -3.25 14.51 -1.08
C THR A 38 -3.82 13.77 -2.29
N ASP A 39 -5.07 14.05 -2.66
CA ASP A 39 -5.65 13.52 -3.89
C ASP A 39 -4.83 13.89 -5.12
N ASP A 40 -4.39 15.15 -5.20
CA ASP A 40 -3.57 15.66 -6.31
C ASP A 40 -2.29 14.84 -6.50
N TYR A 41 -1.59 14.53 -5.40
CA TYR A 41 -0.41 13.67 -5.45
C TYR A 41 -0.74 12.26 -5.92
N LEU A 42 -1.84 11.67 -5.41
CA LEU A 42 -2.25 10.31 -5.78
C LEU A 42 -2.70 10.23 -7.25
N ASP A 43 -3.33 11.27 -7.78
CA ASP A 43 -3.77 11.34 -9.18
C ASP A 43 -2.62 11.61 -10.15
N ALA A 44 -1.62 12.39 -9.75
CA ALA A 44 -0.40 12.59 -10.53
C ALA A 44 0.54 11.37 -10.49
N THR A 45 0.41 10.49 -9.49
CA THR A 45 1.32 9.34 -9.30
C THR A 45 0.94 8.14 -10.16
N SER A 46 1.89 7.56 -10.88
CA SER A 46 1.66 6.37 -11.71
C SER A 46 1.11 5.19 -10.89
N LEU A 47 0.28 4.36 -11.52
CA LEU A 47 -0.37 3.22 -10.85
C LEU A 47 0.65 2.25 -10.24
N ASP A 48 1.74 1.97 -10.96
CA ASP A 48 2.83 1.15 -10.46
C ASP A 48 3.43 1.72 -9.15
N ARG A 49 3.68 3.03 -9.12
CA ARG A 49 4.22 3.69 -7.93
C ARG A 49 3.22 3.70 -6.78
N LEU A 50 1.92 3.87 -7.04
CA LEU A 50 0.87 3.73 -6.02
C LEU A 50 0.87 2.32 -5.40
N ARG A 51 1.00 1.27 -6.22
CA ARG A 51 1.10 -0.11 -5.75
C ARG A 51 2.34 -0.33 -4.88
N HIS A 52 3.48 0.23 -5.28
CA HIS A 52 4.72 0.19 -4.49
C HIS A 52 4.61 0.94 -3.15
N ILE A 53 3.98 2.12 -3.14
CA ILE A 53 3.72 2.87 -1.90
C ILE A 53 2.87 2.02 -0.94
N LEU A 54 1.76 1.46 -1.42
CA LEU A 54 0.89 0.61 -0.61
C LEU A 54 1.64 -0.61 -0.06
N LEU A 55 2.46 -1.26 -0.88
CA LEU A 55 3.29 -2.39 -0.45
C LEU A 55 4.29 -1.98 0.64
N GLY A 56 5.04 -0.90 0.43
CA GLY A 56 6.03 -0.40 1.39
C GLY A 56 5.39 -0.06 2.74
N VAL A 57 4.24 0.61 2.71
CA VAL A 57 3.44 0.91 3.89
C VAL A 57 3.04 -0.37 4.66
N MET A 58 2.55 -1.39 3.95
CA MET A 58 2.16 -2.68 4.56
C MET A 58 3.35 -3.46 5.15
N MET A 59 4.56 -3.25 4.63
CA MET A 59 5.79 -3.82 5.18
C MET A 59 6.23 -3.06 6.43
N THR A 60 6.33 -1.73 6.37
CA THR A 60 6.76 -0.88 7.48
C THR A 60 5.85 -1.03 8.70
N ASN A 61 4.53 -1.15 8.51
CA ASN A 61 3.59 -1.34 9.62
C ASN A 61 3.73 -2.71 10.32
N LYS A 62 4.30 -3.73 9.67
CA LYS A 62 4.52 -5.05 10.28
C LYS A 62 5.86 -5.16 11.00
N THR A 63 6.82 -4.31 10.68
CA THR A 63 8.13 -4.32 11.32
C THR A 63 8.00 -3.71 12.71
N ARG A 64 7.98 -4.58 13.74
CA ARG A 64 8.21 -4.18 15.12
C ARG A 64 9.65 -3.70 15.23
N CYS A 65 9.86 -2.38 15.10
CA CYS A 65 10.92 -1.72 15.85
C CYS A 65 10.40 -1.51 17.26
#